data_AF-A0A1F5WA97-F1
#
_entry.id   AF-A0A1F5WA97-F1
#
_cell.length_a   1.000
_cell.length_b   1.000
_cell.length_c   1.000
_cell.angle_alpha   90.00
_cell.angle_beta   90.00
_cell.angle_gamma   90.00
#
_symmetry.space_group_name_H-M   'P 1'
#
loop_
_entity.id
_entity.type
_entity.pdbx_description
1 polymer ?
#
loop_
_entity_poly.entity_id
_entity_poly.type
_entity_poly.pdbx_seq_one_letter_code
_entity_poly.pdbx_strand_id
1 'polypeptide(L)'
;MENRSFFDFVKSISFSNADKERSILYLSILVENGIETFIDALKDESASPKEQAELEVAKLVFFVTEKDLQQNKFFDTALRIAVAKDAVRGDKEGLDHVELFFKRLSDIFPQGMADRLFLYAYDRIKEDAATGKPILPPYEELKQHSIERAKILGLETTAKTSKRSYRSEGTSTDIVPCPKCSDKKRVDKNTKRFRCKKCGLNQTYPF
;
A
#
# COMPACT_ATOMS: atom_id res chain seq x y z
N MET A 1 -5.72 3.79 -4.66
CA MET A 1 -6.93 2.97 -4.42
C MET A 1 -6.61 1.74 -3.55
N GLU A 2 -5.61 1.81 -2.65
CA GLU A 2 -5.06 0.62 -1.97
C GLU A 2 -5.57 0.41 -0.54
N ASN A 3 -6.20 1.41 0.09
CA ASN A 3 -6.51 1.30 1.52
C ASN A 3 -7.83 0.60 1.83
N ARG A 4 -8.87 0.67 0.99
CA ARG A 4 -10.20 0.09 1.30
C ARG A 4 -10.13 -1.39 1.72
N SER A 5 -9.25 -2.17 1.10
CA SER A 5 -9.12 -3.60 1.38
C SER A 5 -8.49 -3.93 2.74
N PHE A 6 -7.67 -3.03 3.29
CA PHE A 6 -7.13 -3.16 4.65
C PHE A 6 -8.16 -2.74 5.69
N PHE A 7 -8.92 -1.68 5.40
CA PHE A 7 -10.03 -1.24 6.25
C PHE A 7 -11.11 -2.33 6.37
N ASP A 8 -11.56 -2.92 5.26
CA ASP A 8 -12.56 -4.00 5.28
C ASP A 8 -12.04 -5.25 6.01
N PHE A 9 -10.75 -5.54 5.91
CA PHE A 9 -10.10 -6.60 6.69
C PHE A 9 -10.12 -6.31 8.18
N VAL A 10 -9.66 -5.13 8.60
CA VAL A 10 -9.66 -4.72 10.01
C VAL A 10 -11.05 -4.93 10.64
N LYS A 11 -12.10 -4.53 9.92
CA LYS A 11 -13.50 -4.67 10.33
C LYS A 11 -13.97 -6.13 10.44
N SER A 12 -13.35 -7.03 9.69
CA SER A 12 -13.64 -8.47 9.69
C SER A 12 -12.87 -9.26 10.76
N ILE A 13 -11.84 -8.67 11.37
CA ILE A 13 -11.01 -9.37 12.33
C ILE A 13 -11.63 -9.30 13.72
N SER A 14 -12.12 -10.45 14.19
CA SER A 14 -12.16 -10.72 15.63
C SER A 14 -10.87 -11.45 16.00
N PHE A 15 -9.93 -10.78 16.70
CA PHE A 15 -8.69 -11.43 17.15
C PHE A 15 -8.92 -12.46 18.27
N SER A 16 -10.17 -12.71 18.65
CA SER A 16 -10.59 -13.66 19.68
C SER A 16 -10.18 -15.12 19.42
N ASN A 17 -9.78 -15.47 18.19
CA ASN A 17 -9.34 -16.83 17.79
C ASN A 17 -7.96 -16.84 17.10
N ALA A 18 -7.06 -15.92 17.44
CA ALA A 18 -5.72 -15.90 16.87
C ALA A 18 -4.85 -17.03 17.46
N ASP A 19 -4.20 -17.81 16.58
CA ASP A 19 -3.07 -18.67 16.95
C ASP A 19 -1.75 -17.93 16.70
N LYS A 20 -0.63 -18.56 17.06
CA LYS A 20 0.71 -17.99 16.86
C LYS A 20 0.97 -17.57 15.42
N GLU A 21 0.61 -18.42 14.44
CA GLU A 21 0.91 -18.17 13.03
C GLU A 21 0.11 -16.98 12.50
N ARG A 22 -1.19 -16.93 12.79
CA ARG A 22 -2.05 -15.79 12.47
C ARG A 22 -1.59 -14.52 13.16
N SER A 23 -1.14 -14.62 14.41
CA SER A 23 -0.68 -13.44 15.16
C SER A 23 0.55 -12.80 14.52
N ILE A 24 1.53 -13.61 14.09
CA ILE A 24 2.69 -13.11 13.35
C ILE A 24 2.24 -12.39 12.07
N LEU A 25 1.29 -12.96 11.35
CA LEU A 25 0.77 -12.39 10.11
C LEU A 25 0.05 -11.06 10.33
N TYR A 26 -0.83 -10.97 11.32
CA TYR A 26 -1.51 -9.71 11.68
C TYR A 26 -0.52 -8.63 12.12
N LEU A 27 0.44 -8.98 12.98
CA LEU A 27 1.49 -8.07 13.43
C LEU A 27 2.36 -7.59 12.27
N SER A 28 2.65 -8.46 11.29
CA SER A 28 3.37 -8.08 10.06
C SER A 28 2.62 -6.99 9.28
N ILE A 29 1.30 -7.16 9.12
CA ILE A 29 0.47 -6.18 8.40
C ILE A 29 0.40 -4.85 9.17
N LEU A 30 0.30 -4.91 10.50
CA LEU A 30 0.33 -3.71 11.36
C LEU A 30 1.68 -2.99 11.27
N VAL A 31 2.80 -3.72 11.30
CA VAL A 31 4.14 -3.13 11.09
C VAL A 31 4.22 -2.47 9.72
N GLU A 32 3.73 -3.10 8.66
CA GLU A 32 3.80 -2.56 7.31
C GLU A 32 2.98 -1.26 7.12
N ASN A 33 1.86 -1.11 7.83
CA ASN A 33 0.89 -0.04 7.62
C ASN A 33 0.80 0.98 8.78
N GLY A 34 1.37 0.66 9.94
CA GLY A 34 1.26 1.43 11.18
C GLY A 34 -0.07 1.21 11.90
N ILE A 35 -0.06 1.28 13.23
CA ILE A 35 -1.27 1.10 14.06
C ILE A 35 -2.33 2.17 13.78
N GLU A 36 -1.94 3.37 13.35
CA GLU A 36 -2.87 4.46 13.04
C GLU A 36 -3.89 4.06 11.96
N THR A 37 -3.48 3.26 10.97
CA THR A 37 -4.40 2.77 9.95
C THR A 37 -5.46 1.83 10.54
N PHE A 38 -5.12 1.08 11.59
CA PHE A 38 -6.04 0.21 12.32
C PHE A 38 -6.98 1.04 13.22
N ILE A 39 -6.44 2.04 13.94
CA ILE A 39 -7.24 2.98 14.74
C ILE A 39 -8.26 3.72 13.87
N ASP A 40 -7.84 4.21 12.70
CA ASP A 40 -8.72 4.89 11.75
C ASP A 40 -9.87 4.00 11.29
N ALA A 41 -9.63 2.70 11.14
CA ALA A 41 -10.64 1.76 10.69
C ALA A 41 -11.69 1.45 11.77
N LEU A 42 -11.31 1.56 13.05
CA LEU A 42 -12.19 1.35 14.19
C LEU A 42 -13.05 2.58 14.55
N LYS A 43 -12.79 3.76 13.95
CA LYS A 43 -13.51 5.01 14.24
C LYS A 43 -15.03 4.93 14.07
N ASP A 44 -15.49 4.11 13.13
CA ASP A 44 -16.93 3.94 12.85
C ASP A 44 -17.57 2.81 13.68
N GLU A 45 -16.78 2.04 14.43
CA GLU A 45 -17.21 0.79 15.07
C GLU A 45 -17.05 0.81 16.59
N SER A 46 -16.27 1.76 17.11
CA SER A 46 -15.91 1.84 18.51
C SER A 46 -16.05 3.26 19.05
N ALA A 47 -16.56 3.38 20.27
CA ALA A 47 -16.54 4.64 21.01
C ALA A 47 -15.13 5.02 21.49
N SER A 48 -14.23 4.03 21.64
CA SER A 48 -12.81 4.23 21.98
C SER A 48 -11.87 3.45 21.04
N PRO A 49 -11.74 3.88 19.77
CA PRO A 49 -10.97 3.17 18.73
C PRO A 49 -9.51 2.88 19.11
N LYS A 50 -8.88 3.82 19.83
CA LYS A 50 -7.48 3.70 20.26
C LYS A 50 -7.30 2.61 21.31
N GLU A 51 -8.10 2.63 22.37
CA GLU A 51 -8.03 1.63 23.45
C GLU A 51 -8.35 0.23 22.94
N GLN A 52 -9.35 0.12 22.04
CA GLN A 52 -9.65 -1.14 21.39
C GLN A 52 -8.48 -1.62 20.52
N ALA A 53 -7.85 -0.73 19.76
CA ALA A 53 -6.69 -1.09 18.96
C ALA A 53 -5.54 -1.62 19.84
N GLU A 54 -5.22 -0.91 20.92
CA GLU A 54 -4.18 -1.31 21.89
C GLU A 54 -4.49 -2.68 22.51
N LEU A 55 -5.75 -2.94 22.88
CA LEU A 55 -6.17 -4.21 23.44
C LEU A 55 -6.03 -5.36 22.44
N GLU A 56 -6.46 -5.17 21.20
CA GLU A 56 -6.36 -6.19 20.15
C GLU A 56 -4.90 -6.48 19.79
N VAL A 57 -4.06 -5.45 19.69
CA VAL A 57 -2.61 -5.61 19.48
C VAL A 57 -1.96 -6.36 20.64
N ALA A 58 -2.32 -6.05 21.88
CA ALA A 58 -1.81 -6.74 23.05
C ALA A 58 -2.13 -8.25 23.03
N LYS A 59 -3.34 -8.64 22.58
CA LYS A 59 -3.71 -10.05 22.39
C LYS A 59 -2.83 -10.73 21.34
N LEU A 60 -2.54 -10.07 20.22
CA LEU A 60 -1.65 -10.61 19.19
C LEU A 60 -0.23 -10.84 19.72
N VAL A 61 0.32 -9.84 20.41
CA VAL A 61 1.67 -9.90 20.98
C VAL A 61 1.77 -11.03 22.01
N PHE A 62 0.70 -11.31 22.76
CA PHE A 62 0.68 -12.39 23.75
C PHE A 62 0.92 -13.79 23.13
N PHE A 63 0.54 -14.02 21.88
CA PHE A 63 0.69 -15.33 21.22
C PHE A 63 2.05 -15.57 20.57
N VAL A 64 2.94 -14.58 20.57
CA VAL A 64 4.22 -14.65 19.84
C VAL A 64 5.38 -14.30 20.75
N THR A 65 6.53 -14.91 20.48
CA THR A 65 7.80 -14.47 21.04
C THR A 65 8.57 -13.66 20.00
N GLU A 66 9.52 -12.86 20.47
CA GLU A 66 10.43 -12.12 19.59
C GLU A 66 11.18 -13.04 18.61
N LYS A 67 11.60 -14.22 19.09
CA LYS A 67 12.26 -15.22 18.26
C LYS A 67 11.35 -15.71 17.13
N ASP A 68 10.05 -15.85 17.41
CA ASP A 68 9.08 -16.26 16.41
C ASP A 68 8.93 -15.23 15.29
N LEU A 69 8.95 -13.94 15.65
CA LEU A 69 8.90 -12.84 14.70
C LEU A 69 10.17 -12.77 13.85
N GLN A 70 11.35 -12.84 14.48
CA GLN A 70 12.65 -12.78 13.78
C GLN A 70 12.89 -13.97 12.84
N GLN A 71 12.36 -15.16 13.17
CA GLN A 71 12.50 -16.35 12.33
C GLN A 71 11.47 -16.41 11.19
N ASN A 72 10.45 -15.55 11.21
CA ASN A 72 9.39 -15.57 10.22
C ASN A 72 9.73 -14.66 9.02
N LYS A 73 9.83 -15.27 7.82
CA LYS A 73 10.17 -14.56 6.57
C LYS A 73 9.13 -13.49 6.19
N PHE A 74 7.85 -13.73 6.47
CA PHE A 74 6.79 -12.78 6.17
C PHE A 74 6.92 -11.52 7.04
N PHE A 75 7.22 -11.70 8.34
CA PHE A 75 7.49 -10.60 9.25
C PHE A 75 8.77 -9.84 8.91
N ASP A 76 9.87 -10.54 8.57
CA ASP A 76 11.11 -9.91 8.11
C ASP A 76 10.88 -9.03 6.87
N THR A 77 10.08 -9.52 5.92
CA THR A 77 9.69 -8.75 4.74
C THR A 77 8.87 -7.51 5.11
N ALA A 78 7.94 -7.63 6.05
CA ALA A 78 7.14 -6.51 6.53
C ALA A 78 7.98 -5.43 7.21
N LEU A 79 8.99 -5.80 8.01
CA LEU A 79 9.95 -4.86 8.60
C LEU A 79 10.69 -4.07 7.52
N ARG A 80 11.20 -4.74 6.49
CA ARG A 80 11.91 -4.10 5.37
C ARG A 80 11.02 -3.13 4.60
N ILE A 81 9.76 -3.52 4.35
CA ILE A 81 8.77 -2.64 3.71
C ILE A 81 8.50 -1.42 4.59
N ALA A 82 8.35 -1.60 5.91
CA ALA A 82 8.11 -0.51 6.84
C ALA A 82 9.27 0.49 6.86
N VAL A 83 10.52 0.02 6.95
CA VAL A 83 11.72 0.89 6.86
C VAL A 83 11.72 1.67 5.55
N ALA A 84 11.47 1.02 4.41
CA ALA A 84 11.43 1.70 3.12
C ALA A 84 10.31 2.74 3.03
N LYS A 85 9.11 2.44 3.57
CA LYS A 85 7.98 3.38 3.61
C LYS A 85 8.31 4.60 4.47
N ASP A 86 8.92 4.40 5.64
CA ASP A 86 9.28 5.50 6.53
C ASP A 86 10.46 6.32 6.00
N ALA A 87 11.40 5.72 5.28
CA ALA A 87 12.45 6.46 4.55
C ALA A 87 11.84 7.40 3.50
N VAL A 88 10.96 6.88 2.64
CA VAL A 88 10.27 7.69 1.62
C VAL A 88 9.43 8.80 2.25
N ARG A 89 8.76 8.50 3.36
CA ARG A 89 7.97 9.49 4.09
C ARG A 89 8.86 10.56 4.73
N GLY A 90 9.94 10.15 5.39
CA GLY A 90 10.91 11.03 6.02
C GLY A 90 11.52 12.02 5.01
N ASP A 91 11.94 11.53 3.85
CA ASP A 91 12.46 12.36 2.76
C ASP A 91 11.43 13.39 2.26
N LYS A 92 10.16 12.98 2.17
CA LYS A 92 9.07 13.83 1.69
C LYS A 92 8.65 14.89 2.70
N GLU A 93 8.60 14.52 3.98
CA GLU A 93 8.08 15.37 5.07
C GLU A 93 9.20 16.12 5.82
N GLY A 94 10.47 15.85 5.53
CA GLY A 94 11.62 16.42 6.24
C GLY A 94 11.75 15.88 7.67
N LEU A 95 11.34 14.63 7.89
CA LEU A 95 11.32 13.96 9.19
C LEU A 95 12.43 12.91 9.29
N ASP A 96 12.88 12.63 10.52
CA ASP A 96 13.81 11.54 10.77
C ASP A 96 13.11 10.19 10.57
N HIS A 97 13.46 9.50 9.48
CA HIS A 97 12.90 8.19 9.16
C HIS A 97 13.27 7.11 10.19
N VAL A 98 14.40 7.27 10.90
CA VAL A 98 14.83 6.38 11.97
C VAL A 98 13.84 6.47 13.13
N GLU A 99 13.53 7.69 13.55
CA GLU A 99 12.54 7.95 14.60
C GLU A 99 11.13 7.52 14.18
N LEU A 100 10.74 7.75 12.91
CA LEU A 100 9.45 7.30 12.38
C LEU A 100 9.29 5.78 12.47
N PHE A 101 10.30 5.04 12.04
CA PHE A 101 10.28 3.58 12.09
C PHE A 101 10.31 3.06 13.53
N PHE A 102 11.13 3.65 14.40
CA PHE A 102 11.15 3.28 15.80
C PHE A 102 9.81 3.53 16.48
N LYS A 103 9.22 4.72 16.28
CA LYS A 103 7.90 5.05 16.82
C LYS A 103 6.85 4.03 16.38
N ARG A 104 6.83 3.68 15.10
CA ARG A 104 5.92 2.66 14.55
C ARG A 104 6.04 1.32 15.29
N LEU A 105 7.24 0.89 15.64
CA LEU A 105 7.45 -0.34 16.42
C LEU A 105 6.99 -0.17 17.87
N SER A 106 7.35 0.93 18.53
CA SER A 106 6.92 1.24 19.90
C SER A 106 5.42 1.40 20.05
N ASP A 107 4.72 1.82 19.01
CA ASP A 107 3.25 1.91 19.00
C ASP A 107 2.57 0.52 18.94
N ILE A 108 3.29 -0.53 18.53
CA ILE A 108 2.74 -1.88 18.33
C ILE A 108 3.24 -2.85 19.40
N PHE A 109 4.51 -2.76 19.79
CA PHE A 109 5.18 -3.73 20.65
C PHE A 109 5.56 -3.12 22.00
N PRO A 110 5.64 -3.93 23.07
CA PRO A 110 6.25 -3.51 24.32
C PRO A 110 7.66 -2.97 24.07
N GLN A 111 8.04 -1.90 24.77
CA GLN A 111 9.24 -1.11 24.48
C GLN A 111 10.51 -1.96 24.26
N GLY A 112 10.80 -2.89 25.18
CA GLY A 112 12.00 -3.73 25.04
C GLY A 112 11.98 -4.65 23.82
N MET A 113 10.81 -5.09 23.36
CA MET A 113 10.68 -5.85 22.11
C MET A 113 10.82 -4.92 20.90
N ALA A 114 10.24 -3.72 20.94
CA ALA A 114 10.39 -2.71 19.89
C ALA A 114 11.87 -2.36 19.65
N ASP A 115 12.64 -2.12 20.73
CA ASP A 115 14.07 -1.81 20.67
C ASP A 115 14.86 -2.93 19.95
N ARG A 116 14.58 -4.19 20.28
CA ARG A 116 15.31 -5.33 19.70
C ARG A 116 14.87 -5.63 18.28
N LEU A 117 13.60 -5.45 17.94
CA LEU A 117 13.11 -5.54 16.56
C LEU A 117 13.68 -4.43 15.68
N PHE A 118 13.83 -3.22 16.23
CA PHE A 118 14.48 -2.11 15.56
C PHE A 118 15.94 -2.45 15.25
N LEU A 119 16.72 -2.89 16.24
CA LEU A 119 18.12 -3.29 16.05
C LEU A 119 18.23 -4.43 15.03
N TYR A 120 17.39 -5.45 15.15
CA TYR A 120 17.33 -6.57 14.21
C TYR A 120 17.12 -6.09 12.76
N ALA A 121 16.16 -5.19 12.52
CA ALA A 121 15.91 -4.67 11.18
C ALA A 121 17.13 -3.91 10.61
N TYR A 122 17.78 -3.07 11.42
CA TYR A 122 18.96 -2.31 10.99
C TYR A 122 20.18 -3.19 10.75
N ASP A 123 20.42 -4.21 11.58
CA ASP A 123 21.53 -5.13 11.40
C ASP A 123 21.39 -5.91 10.09
N ARG A 124 20.17 -6.38 9.78
CA ARG A 124 19.87 -7.04 8.49
C ARG A 124 20.12 -6.12 7.29
N ILE A 125 19.74 -4.84 7.40
CA ILE A 125 19.98 -3.85 6.34
C ILE A 125 21.48 -3.59 6.15
N LYS A 126 22.25 -3.50 7.24
CA LYS A 126 23.71 -3.34 7.19
C LYS A 126 24.39 -4.55 6.54
N GLU A 127 23.97 -5.76 6.90
CA GLU A 127 24.47 -7.01 6.28
C GLU A 127 24.20 -7.03 4.77
N ASP A 128 23.00 -6.64 4.36
CA ASP A 128 22.63 -6.58 2.95
C ASP A 128 23.44 -5.50 2.21
N ALA A 129 23.59 -4.31 2.79
CA ALA A 129 24.41 -3.25 2.22
C ALA A 129 25.88 -3.69 2.06
N ALA A 130 26.44 -4.38 3.05
CA ALA A 130 27.80 -4.92 3.00
C ALA A 130 27.99 -5.98 1.90
N THR A 131 26.91 -6.67 1.52
CA THR A 131 26.89 -7.68 0.45
C THR A 131 26.35 -7.15 -0.89
N GLY A 132 26.11 -5.82 -0.99
CA GLY A 132 25.60 -5.18 -2.20
C GLY A 132 24.15 -5.53 -2.54
N LYS A 133 23.38 -6.04 -1.58
CA LYS A 133 21.97 -6.38 -1.75
C LYS A 133 21.08 -5.16 -1.48
N PRO A 134 19.94 -5.04 -2.19
CA PRO A 134 18.95 -4.01 -1.89
C PRO A 134 18.31 -4.23 -0.51
N ILE A 135 17.85 -3.13 0.10
CA ILE A 135 17.09 -3.14 1.37
C ILE A 135 15.82 -3.98 1.23
N LEU A 136 15.08 -3.74 0.13
CA LEU A 136 13.87 -4.50 -0.19
C LEU A 136 14.25 -5.84 -0.82
N PRO A 137 13.55 -6.94 -0.47
CA PRO A 137 13.72 -8.23 -1.12
C PRO A 137 13.45 -8.15 -2.64
N PRO A 138 13.89 -9.15 -3.41
CA PRO A 138 13.57 -9.27 -4.83
C PRO A 138 12.06 -9.18 -5.10
N TYR A 139 11.70 -8.72 -6.30
CA TYR A 139 10.31 -8.48 -6.68
C TYR A 139 9.42 -9.72 -6.52
N GLU A 140 9.95 -10.91 -6.80
CA GLU A 140 9.27 -12.18 -6.67
C GLU A 140 8.88 -12.47 -5.21
N GLU A 141 9.74 -12.13 -4.25
CA GLU A 141 9.45 -12.29 -2.83
C GLU A 141 8.41 -11.26 -2.37
N LEU A 142 8.54 -10.01 -2.80
CA LEU A 142 7.54 -8.97 -2.53
C LEU A 142 6.16 -9.33 -3.10
N LYS A 143 6.14 -9.92 -4.31
CA LYS A 143 4.91 -10.40 -4.94
C LYS A 143 4.29 -11.53 -4.15
N GLN A 144 5.09 -12.51 -3.71
CA GLN A 144 4.62 -13.61 -2.89
C GLN A 144 4.07 -13.12 -1.55
N HIS A 145 4.79 -12.20 -0.89
CA HIS A 145 4.34 -11.52 0.32
C HIS A 145 2.99 -10.80 0.09
N SER A 146 2.83 -10.08 -1.02
CA SER A 146 1.56 -9.44 -1.36
C SER A 146 0.41 -10.44 -1.58
N ILE A 147 0.68 -11.61 -2.16
CA ILE A 147 -0.32 -12.66 -2.38
C ILE A 147 -0.73 -13.28 -1.05
N GLU A 148 0.23 -13.62 -0.20
CA GLU A 148 -0.02 -14.15 1.14
C GLU A 148 -0.80 -13.16 1.99
N ARG A 149 -0.38 -11.88 1.97
CA ARG A 149 -1.13 -10.77 2.56
C ARG A 149 -2.58 -10.76 2.08
N ALA A 150 -2.83 -10.79 0.77
CA ALA A 150 -4.18 -10.77 0.23
C ALA A 150 -5.04 -11.97 0.70
N LYS A 151 -4.45 -13.17 0.79
CA LYS A 151 -5.14 -14.37 1.32
C LYS A 151 -5.53 -14.19 2.78
N ILE A 152 -4.63 -13.65 3.60
CA ILE A 152 -4.88 -13.38 5.03
C ILE A 152 -5.98 -12.36 5.19
N LEU A 153 -5.97 -11.33 4.33
CA LEU A 153 -6.98 -10.28 4.32
C LEU A 153 -8.38 -10.77 3.89
N GLY A 154 -8.56 -12.05 3.55
CA GLY A 154 -9.82 -12.56 3.01
C GLY A 154 -10.19 -11.91 1.68
N LEU A 155 -9.25 -11.21 1.05
CA LEU A 155 -9.43 -10.62 -0.25
C LEU A 155 -9.32 -11.77 -1.23
N GLU A 156 -10.46 -12.25 -1.74
CA GLU A 156 -10.46 -13.04 -2.95
C GLU A 156 -9.51 -12.35 -3.91
N THR A 157 -8.50 -13.08 -4.38
CA THR A 157 -7.52 -12.58 -5.35
C THR A 157 -8.20 -12.46 -6.72
N THR A 158 -9.26 -11.66 -6.78
CA THR A 158 -9.82 -11.07 -7.98
C THR A 158 -9.01 -9.85 -8.41
N ALA A 159 -7.76 -9.74 -7.95
CA ALA A 159 -6.73 -8.95 -8.60
C ALA A 159 -6.52 -9.53 -10.01
N LYS A 160 -7.44 -9.20 -10.93
CA LYS A 160 -7.11 -9.04 -12.33
C LYS A 160 -5.90 -8.13 -12.31
N THR A 161 -4.71 -8.69 -12.57
CA THR A 161 -3.49 -7.95 -12.86
C THR A 161 -3.93 -6.76 -13.67
N SER A 162 -3.86 -5.54 -13.12
CA SER A 162 -4.27 -4.38 -13.92
C SER A 162 -3.32 -4.41 -15.10
N LYS A 163 -3.81 -4.79 -16.28
CA LYS A 163 -3.04 -4.63 -17.51
C LYS A 163 -2.57 -3.19 -17.45
N ARG A 164 -1.25 -2.98 -17.40
CA ARG A 164 -0.65 -1.65 -17.46
C ARG A 164 -1.45 -0.90 -18.51
N SER A 165 -2.25 0.09 -18.11
CA SER A 165 -2.88 0.95 -19.11
C SER A 165 -1.72 1.77 -19.64
N TYR A 166 -1.11 1.23 -20.69
CA TYR A 166 -0.26 2.01 -21.55
C TYR A 166 -1.18 3.13 -22.01
N ARG A 167 -1.04 4.32 -21.41
CA ARG A 167 -1.67 5.53 -21.95
C ARG A 167 -1.07 5.66 -23.33
N SER A 168 -1.80 5.16 -24.33
CA SER A 168 -1.50 5.43 -25.73
C SER A 168 -1.31 6.94 -25.85
N GLU A 169 -0.18 7.37 -26.44
CA GLU A 169 -0.01 8.76 -26.83
C GLU A 169 -1.31 9.22 -27.50
N GLY A 170 -1.91 10.28 -26.96
CA GLY A 170 -3.22 10.74 -27.42
C GLY A 170 -3.17 10.95 -28.94
N THR A 171 -4.22 10.53 -29.65
CA THR A 171 -4.25 10.60 -31.11
C THR A 171 -3.97 12.04 -31.56
N SER A 172 -3.04 12.20 -32.50
CA SER A 172 -2.71 13.51 -33.05
C SER A 172 -3.98 14.14 -33.64
N THR A 173 -4.30 15.36 -33.20
CA THR A 173 -5.50 16.10 -33.62
C THR A 173 -5.10 17.39 -34.30
N ASP A 174 -5.81 17.76 -35.36
CA ASP A 174 -5.72 19.07 -36.01
C ASP A 174 -6.85 19.98 -35.57
N ILE A 175 -6.61 21.30 -35.55
CA ILE A 175 -7.63 22.29 -35.23
C ILE A 175 -8.13 22.91 -36.53
N VAL A 176 -9.40 22.65 -36.87
CA VAL A 176 -10.05 23.08 -38.12
C VAL A 176 -11.28 23.94 -37.78
N PRO A 177 -11.53 25.06 -38.48
CA PRO A 177 -12.75 25.84 -38.29
C PRO A 177 -13.97 25.09 -38.83
N CYS A 178 -15.09 25.19 -38.11
CA CYS A 178 -16.36 24.65 -38.57
C CYS A 178 -16.91 25.45 -39.77
N PRO A 179 -17.33 24.80 -40.87
CA PRO A 179 -17.81 25.52 -42.05
C PRO A 179 -19.14 26.26 -41.82
N LYS A 180 -19.91 25.87 -40.80
CA LYS A 180 -21.21 26.47 -40.49
C LYS A 180 -21.15 27.60 -39.47
N CYS A 181 -20.23 27.54 -38.51
CA CYS A 181 -20.20 28.52 -37.40
C CYS A 181 -18.81 29.09 -37.11
N SER A 182 -17.81 28.78 -37.93
CA SER A 182 -16.42 29.24 -37.85
C SER A 182 -15.66 28.93 -36.55
N ASP A 183 -16.32 28.36 -35.53
CA ASP A 183 -15.67 27.87 -34.31
C ASP A 183 -14.58 26.85 -34.64
N LYS A 184 -13.39 27.04 -34.05
CA LYS A 184 -12.28 26.09 -34.12
C LYS A 184 -12.62 24.80 -33.35
N LYS A 185 -12.57 23.64 -34.03
CA LYS A 185 -12.81 22.31 -33.44
C LYS A 185 -11.66 21.36 -33.75
N ARG A 186 -11.45 20.38 -32.88
CA ARG A 186 -10.44 19.34 -33.07
C ARG A 186 -10.96 18.26 -34.00
N VAL A 187 -10.10 17.80 -34.90
CA VAL A 187 -10.32 16.66 -35.80
C VAL A 187 -9.21 15.66 -35.56
N ASP A 188 -9.59 14.42 -35.29
CA ASP A 188 -8.63 13.32 -35.20
C ASP A 188 -8.02 13.05 -36.59
N LYS A 189 -6.68 13.08 -36.69
CA LYS A 189 -5.99 12.96 -37.98
C LYS A 189 -6.28 11.65 -38.71
N ASN A 190 -6.53 10.57 -37.96
CA ASN A 190 -6.66 9.23 -38.51
C ASN A 190 -8.09 8.94 -38.94
N THR A 191 -9.06 9.28 -38.10
CA THR A 191 -10.49 9.02 -38.38
C THR A 191 -11.13 10.12 -39.21
N LYS A 192 -10.53 11.31 -39.25
CA LYS A 192 -11.05 12.54 -39.88
C LYS A 192 -12.49 12.88 -39.50
N ARG A 193 -13.00 12.36 -38.38
CA ARG A 193 -14.37 12.64 -37.93
C ARG A 193 -14.44 14.06 -37.37
N PHE A 194 -15.25 14.90 -37.99
CA PHE A 194 -15.51 16.27 -37.57
C PHE A 194 -16.89 16.37 -36.92
N ARG A 195 -16.93 16.76 -35.64
CA ARG A 195 -18.20 17.01 -34.93
C ARG A 195 -18.20 18.39 -34.26
N CYS A 196 -19.06 19.29 -34.72
CA CYS A 196 -19.32 20.56 -34.06
C CYS A 196 -20.58 20.48 -33.20
N LYS A 197 -20.42 20.50 -31.88
CA LYS A 197 -21.55 20.48 -30.93
C LYS A 197 -22.46 21.71 -31.03
N LYS A 198 -21.92 22.87 -31.45
CA LYS A 198 -22.64 24.15 -31.48
C LYS A 198 -23.65 24.24 -32.63
N CYS A 199 -23.29 23.75 -33.82
CA CYS A 199 -24.16 23.79 -35.00
C CYS A 199 -24.66 22.40 -35.43
N GLY A 200 -24.41 21.36 -34.62
CA GLY A 200 -24.84 19.99 -34.87
C GLY A 200 -24.16 19.27 -36.05
N LEU A 201 -23.16 19.88 -36.69
CA LEU A 201 -22.48 19.29 -37.85
C LEU A 201 -21.70 18.03 -37.41
N ASN A 202 -21.93 16.90 -38.10
CA ASN A 202 -21.24 15.64 -37.85
C ASN A 202 -20.94 14.96 -39.20
N GLN A 203 -19.72 15.15 -39.72
CA GLN A 203 -19.31 14.73 -41.07
C GLN A 203 -17.83 14.35 -41.08
N THR A 204 -17.37 13.68 -42.15
CA THR A 204 -15.96 13.34 -42.33
C THR A 204 -15.22 14.50 -43.00
N TYR A 205 -14.02 14.83 -42.52
CA TYR A 205 -13.11 15.85 -43.07
C TYR A 205 -12.16 15.25 -44.13
N PRO A 206 -11.71 16.00 -45.15
CA PRO A 206 -12.20 17.31 -45.56
C PRO A 206 -13.63 17.22 -46.10
N PHE A 207 -14.44 18.20 -45.70
CA PHE A 207 -15.83 18.38 -46.14
C PHE A 207 -15.90 19.33 -47.34
#